data_AF-A0A8K0KJ11-F1
#
_entry.id   AF-A0A8K0KJ11-F1
#
_cell.length_a   1.000
_cell.length_b   1.000
_cell.length_c   1.000
_cell.angle_alpha   90.00
_cell.angle_beta   90.00
_cell.angle_gamma   90.00
#
_symmetry.space_group_name_H-M   'P 1'
#
loop_
_entity.id
_entity.type
_entity.pdbx_description
1 polymer ?
#
loop_
_entity_poly.entity_id
_entity_poly.type
_entity_poly.pdbx_seq_one_letter_code
_entity_poly.pdbx_strand_id
1 'polypeptide(L)'
;MAEQQVCEPVLLNTFLVRKKRCKVYFHRGTLTWETEVSPYTRCAVSMRDVISVGECSYICHDEDDCWTDDSRGYTALGGRSSKEMEVAAAVAERTRRKRLRFRSGQPGFVIHYAARAGKNKWRHESVTLRHTDPQQVASWLKTLRNYLS
;
A
#
# COMPACT_ATOMS: atom_id res chain seq x y z
N MET A 1 -4.03 31.83 28.56
CA MET A 1 -4.95 30.76 28.12
C MET A 1 -4.46 30.28 26.77
N ALA A 2 -3.68 29.20 26.75
CA ALA A 2 -3.13 28.54 25.57
C ALA A 2 -2.95 27.07 26.00
N GLU A 3 -3.22 26.02 25.25
CA GLU A 3 -3.44 25.83 23.82
C GLU A 3 -4.66 24.91 23.66
N GLN A 4 -5.44 25.09 22.59
CA GLN A 4 -6.45 24.10 22.22
C GLN A 4 -5.72 22.82 21.82
N GLN A 5 -5.64 21.87 22.74
CA GLN A 5 -5.24 20.50 22.47
C GLN A 5 -6.38 19.84 21.69
N VAL A 6 -6.46 20.14 20.40
CA VAL A 6 -7.28 19.39 19.45
C VAL A 6 -6.58 18.04 19.34
N CYS A 7 -7.09 17.05 20.09
CA CYS A 7 -6.72 15.66 19.89
C CYS A 7 -7.07 15.29 18.45
N GLU A 8 -6.07 15.35 17.56
CA GLU A 8 -6.18 14.87 16.19
C GLU A 8 -6.66 13.41 16.19
N PRO A 9 -7.51 13.03 15.22
CA PRO A 9 -8.16 11.72 15.22
C PRO A 9 -7.13 10.60 15.21
N VAL A 10 -7.15 9.79 16.28
CA VAL A 10 -6.40 8.54 16.34
C VAL A 10 -7.19 7.50 15.55
N LEU A 11 -6.83 7.27 14.29
CA LEU A 11 -7.29 6.05 13.63
C LEU A 11 -6.61 4.88 14.33
N LEU A 12 -7.38 3.92 14.84
CA LEU A 12 -6.85 2.72 15.48
C LEU A 12 -7.61 1.51 14.94
N ASN A 13 -6.90 0.58 14.33
CA ASN A 13 -7.48 -0.69 13.93
C ASN A 13 -6.42 -1.80 13.88
N THR A 14 -6.85 -3.06 13.91
CA THR A 14 -5.98 -4.23 13.83
C THR A 14 -5.92 -4.72 12.39
N PHE A 15 -4.75 -4.67 11.78
CA PHE A 15 -4.52 -5.17 10.42
C PHE A 15 -3.62 -6.40 10.44
N LEU A 16 -3.69 -7.18 9.36
CA LEU A 16 -2.74 -8.23 9.07
C LEU A 16 -1.60 -7.67 8.22
N VAL A 17 -0.39 -7.62 8.79
CA VAL A 17 0.84 -7.20 8.13
C VAL A 17 1.80 -8.40 8.12
N ARG A 18 2.25 -8.84 6.93
CA ARG A 18 3.09 -10.06 6.78
C ARG A 18 2.55 -11.27 7.56
N LYS A 19 1.24 -11.50 7.45
CA LYS A 19 0.47 -12.58 8.12
C LYS A 19 0.42 -12.49 9.66
N LYS A 20 0.91 -11.40 10.27
CA LYS A 20 0.81 -11.15 11.71
C LYS A 20 -0.24 -10.09 11.98
N ARG A 21 -0.97 -10.25 13.09
CA ARG A 21 -1.89 -9.23 13.58
C ARG A 21 -1.08 -8.09 14.20
N CYS A 22 -1.31 -6.90 13.67
CA CYS A 22 -0.65 -5.69 14.10
C CYS A 22 -1.71 -4.66 14.48
N LYS A 23 -1.52 -4.00 15.62
CA LYS A 23 -2.25 -2.78 15.95
C LYS A 23 -1.66 -1.66 15.12
N VAL A 24 -2.49 -0.99 14.36
CA VAL A 24 -2.11 0.14 13.51
C VAL A 24 -2.79 1.37 14.06
N TYR A 25 -2.00 2.40 14.33
CA TYR A 25 -2.52 3.68 14.75
C TYR A 25 -1.87 4.82 14.00
N PHE A 26 -2.68 5.82 13.70
CA PHE A 26 -2.25 7.05 13.06
C PHE A 26 -2.47 8.20 14.02
N HIS A 27 -1.39 8.94 14.32
CA HIS A 27 -1.45 10.06 15.25
C HIS A 27 -0.38 11.09 14.88
N ARG A 28 -0.77 12.37 14.81
CA ARG A 28 0.13 13.52 14.54
C ARG A 28 0.99 13.33 13.29
N GLY A 29 0.38 12.89 12.19
CA GLY A 29 1.09 12.65 10.93
C GLY A 29 2.09 11.49 10.97
N THR A 30 2.01 10.62 11.98
CA THR A 30 2.86 9.42 12.10
C THR A 30 1.98 8.18 12.11
N LEU A 31 2.23 7.28 11.17
CA LEU A 31 1.62 5.97 11.12
C LEU A 31 2.52 4.97 11.85
N THR A 32 1.96 4.24 12.81
CA THR A 32 2.69 3.21 13.56
C THR A 32 1.97 1.89 13.46
N TRP A 33 2.71 0.79 13.30
CA TRP A 33 2.18 -0.56 13.43
C TRP A 33 3.07 -1.40 14.33
N GLU A 34 2.44 -2.15 15.23
CA GLU A 34 3.12 -3.00 16.20
C GLU A 34 2.50 -4.40 16.23
N THR A 35 3.33 -5.44 16.28
CA THR A 35 2.86 -6.81 16.42
C THR A 35 2.31 -7.04 17.82
N GLU A 36 1.15 -7.70 17.92
CA GLU A 36 0.53 -8.02 19.21
C GLU A 36 1.25 -9.17 19.93
N VAL A 37 1.97 -10.02 19.19
CA VAL A 37 2.57 -11.27 19.67
C VAL A 37 4.05 -11.32 19.29
N SER A 38 4.84 -12.02 20.11
CA SER A 38 6.28 -12.23 19.92
C SER A 38 6.65 -12.69 18.50
N PRO A 39 7.75 -12.16 17.92
CA PRO A 39 8.58 -11.07 18.42
C PRO A 39 7.84 -9.72 18.34
N TYR A 40 7.90 -8.93 19.42
CA TYR A 40 7.36 -7.57 19.43
C TYR A 40 8.20 -6.71 18.49
N THR A 41 7.59 -6.29 17.39
CA THR A 41 8.18 -5.42 16.38
C THR A 41 7.29 -4.22 16.23
N ARG A 42 7.87 -3.03 16.39
CA ARG A 42 7.19 -1.75 16.22
C ARG A 42 7.89 -0.99 15.09
N CYS A 43 7.10 -0.59 14.10
CA CYS A 43 7.55 0.22 12.98
C CYS A 43 6.72 1.49 12.92
N ALA A 44 7.34 2.60 12.56
CA ALA A 44 6.68 3.88 12.41
C ALA A 44 7.20 4.60 11.18
N VAL A 45 6.30 5.29 10.48
CA VAL A 45 6.58 6.08 9.28
C VAL A 45 5.89 7.43 9.41
N SER A 46 6.63 8.50 9.15
CA SER A 46 6.04 9.84 9.02
C SER A 46 5.31 9.95 7.69
N MET A 47 4.15 10.62 7.66
CA MET A 47 3.46 10.93 6.40
C MET A 47 4.31 11.72 5.42
N ARG A 48 5.34 12.44 5.91
CA ARG A 48 6.32 13.14 5.06
C ARG A 48 7.17 12.19 4.22
N ASP A 49 7.39 10.99 4.72
CA ASP A 49 8.17 9.96 4.05
C ASP A 49 7.29 9.01 3.23
N VAL A 50 5.96 9.13 3.33
CA VAL A 50 5.01 8.35 2.52
C VAL A 50 4.96 8.93 1.12
N ILE A 51 5.20 8.08 0.13
CA ILE A 51 5.25 8.43 -1.29
C ILE A 51 3.87 8.24 -1.92
N SER A 52 3.20 7.11 -1.63
CA SER A 52 1.88 6.81 -2.19
C SER A 52 1.12 5.79 -1.37
N VAL A 53 -0.21 5.81 -1.49
CA VAL A 53 -1.13 4.86 -0.83
C VAL A 53 -2.13 4.29 -1.84
N GLY A 54 -2.06 2.98 -2.04
CA GLY A 54 -2.82 2.25 -3.06
C GLY A 54 -3.74 1.20 -2.46
N GLU A 55 -4.88 0.96 -3.11
CA GLU A 55 -5.72 -0.20 -2.76
C GLU A 55 -5.04 -1.47 -3.24
N CYS A 56 -4.94 -2.48 -2.36
CA CYS A 56 -4.38 -3.78 -2.68
C CYS A 56 -5.52 -4.79 -2.82
N SER A 57 -5.88 -5.09 -4.07
CA SER A 57 -6.92 -6.05 -4.43
C SER A 57 -6.39 -7.44 -4.80
N TYR A 58 -5.06 -7.66 -4.74
CA TYR A 58 -4.43 -8.93 -5.08
C TYR A 58 -3.88 -9.65 -3.86
N ILE A 59 -3.91 -10.98 -3.91
CA ILE A 59 -3.21 -11.84 -2.98
C ILE A 59 -1.71 -11.63 -3.21
N CYS A 60 -1.06 -10.79 -2.39
CA CYS A 60 0.39 -10.76 -2.33
C CYS A 60 0.85 -12.08 -1.69
N HIS A 61 1.46 -12.97 -2.47
CA HIS A 61 2.31 -14.01 -1.90
C HIS A 61 3.48 -13.31 -1.22
N ASP A 62 3.80 -13.73 0.01
CA ASP A 62 4.81 -13.11 0.89
C ASP A 62 6.22 -13.02 0.26
N GLU A 63 6.46 -13.72 -0.85
CA GLU A 63 7.76 -13.87 -1.52
C GLU A 63 7.88 -13.15 -2.87
N ASP A 64 6.80 -12.55 -3.37
CA ASP A 64 6.83 -11.70 -4.56
C ASP A 64 6.60 -10.25 -4.13
N ASP A 65 7.68 -9.58 -3.73
CA ASP A 65 7.77 -8.11 -3.66
C ASP A 65 7.73 -7.57 -5.10
N CYS A 66 6.58 -7.72 -5.77
CA CYS A 66 6.42 -7.42 -7.19
C CYS A 66 5.96 -5.98 -7.38
N TRP A 67 6.87 -5.05 -7.10
CA TRP A 67 6.96 -3.81 -7.88
C TRP A 67 8.40 -3.66 -8.37
N THR A 68 8.77 -4.38 -9.43
CA THR A 68 9.72 -3.79 -10.37
C THR A 68 8.98 -2.66 -11.06
N ASP A 69 9.33 -1.45 -10.69
CA ASP A 69 9.13 -0.27 -11.53
C ASP A 69 9.71 -0.59 -12.93
N ASP A 70 8.85 -0.87 -13.88
CA ASP A 70 9.13 -0.61 -15.29
C ASP A 70 8.12 0.42 -15.78
N SER A 71 8.17 1.59 -15.15
CA SER A 71 7.72 2.84 -15.75
C SER A 71 8.82 3.36 -16.69
N ARG A 72 9.39 2.51 -17.56
CA ARG A 72 10.13 2.97 -18.75
C ARG A 72 9.17 3.09 -19.94
N GLY A 73 8.12 3.86 -19.73
CA GLY A 73 7.37 4.50 -20.81
C GLY A 73 8.19 5.67 -21.37
N TYR A 74 9.31 5.38 -22.03
CA TYR A 74 9.87 6.36 -22.96
C TYR A 74 9.00 6.35 -24.22
N THR A 75 8.48 7.53 -24.53
CA THR A 75 7.83 7.90 -25.77
C THR A 75 8.49 7.24 -26.99
N ALA A 76 7.77 6.32 -27.61
CA ALA A 76 7.99 5.95 -29.01
C ALA A 76 6.69 6.26 -29.76
N LEU A 77 6.63 7.47 -30.31
CA LEU A 77 5.79 7.77 -31.46
C LEU A 77 6.21 6.81 -32.58
N GLY A 78 5.46 5.75 -32.76
CA GLY A 78 5.65 4.78 -33.85
C GLY A 78 4.39 3.92 -33.93
N GLY A 79 3.64 4.05 -35.03
CA GLY A 79 2.35 3.38 -35.21
C GLY A 79 2.46 1.87 -35.03
N ARG A 80 1.74 1.32 -34.04
CA ARG A 80 1.62 -0.12 -33.84
C ARG A 80 0.63 -0.71 -34.84
N SER A 81 1.05 -1.80 -35.47
CA SER A 81 0.23 -2.57 -36.40
C SER A 81 -0.97 -3.20 -35.67
N SER A 82 -2.09 -3.38 -36.37
CA SER A 82 -3.36 -3.91 -35.84
C SER A 82 -3.21 -5.24 -35.08
N LYS A 83 -2.19 -6.04 -35.42
CA LYS A 83 -1.85 -7.30 -34.74
C LYS A 83 -1.30 -7.10 -33.32
N GLU A 84 -0.57 -6.03 -33.04
CA GLU A 84 -0.02 -5.78 -31.70
C GLU A 84 -1.09 -5.29 -30.72
N MET A 85 -2.10 -4.58 -31.22
CA MET A 85 -3.23 -4.12 -30.40
C MET A 85 -4.12 -5.29 -29.96
N GLU A 86 -4.29 -6.29 -30.82
CA GLU A 86 -5.03 -7.52 -30.50
C GLU A 86 -4.29 -8.37 -29.45
N VAL A 87 -2.96 -8.45 -29.53
CA VAL A 87 -2.14 -9.13 -28.50
C VAL A 87 -2.22 -8.39 -27.17
N ALA A 88 -2.15 -7.05 -27.16
CA ALA A 88 -2.27 -6.26 -25.94
C ALA A 88 -3.67 -6.40 -25.31
N ALA A 89 -4.74 -6.41 -26.13
CA ALA A 89 -6.10 -6.64 -25.68
C ALA A 89 -6.29 -8.07 -25.14
N ALA A 90 -5.76 -9.09 -25.81
CA ALA A 90 -5.82 -10.47 -25.37
C ALA A 90 -5.03 -10.71 -24.07
N VAL A 91 -3.89 -10.01 -23.88
CA VAL A 91 -3.14 -10.01 -22.62
C VAL A 91 -3.92 -9.30 -21.52
N ALA A 92 -4.54 -8.15 -21.81
CA ALA A 92 -5.40 -7.44 -20.88
C ALA A 92 -6.63 -8.29 -20.48
N GLU A 93 -7.25 -9.00 -21.41
CA GLU A 93 -8.40 -9.89 -21.16
C GLU A 93 -8.00 -11.17 -20.42
N ARG A 94 -6.84 -11.78 -20.73
CA ARG A 94 -6.30 -12.91 -19.95
C ARG A 94 -5.97 -12.49 -18.53
N THR A 95 -5.47 -11.27 -18.35
CA THR A 95 -5.27 -10.65 -17.03
C THR A 95 -6.61 -10.43 -16.34
N ARG A 96 -7.64 -9.91 -17.03
CA ARG A 96 -8.99 -9.68 -16.50
C ARG A 96 -9.71 -10.99 -16.11
N ARG A 97 -9.53 -12.07 -16.88
CA ARG A 97 -10.06 -13.41 -16.59
C ARG A 97 -9.32 -14.09 -15.43
N LYS A 98 -8.02 -13.85 -15.24
CA LYS A 98 -7.27 -14.26 -14.03
C LYS A 98 -7.74 -13.49 -12.79
N ARG A 99 -8.02 -12.19 -12.91
CA ARG A 99 -8.57 -11.35 -11.82
C ARG A 99 -9.96 -11.82 -11.34
N LEU A 100 -10.78 -12.38 -12.23
CA LEU A 100 -12.12 -12.86 -11.86
C LEU A 100 -12.13 -14.21 -11.13
N ARG A 101 -11.09 -15.05 -11.29
CA ARG A 101 -11.04 -16.42 -10.70
C ARG A 101 -10.29 -16.51 -9.37
N PHE A 102 -9.69 -15.42 -8.87
CA PHE A 102 -8.88 -15.39 -7.64
C PHE A 102 -9.41 -14.37 -6.61
N ARG A 103 -10.74 -14.35 -6.42
CA ARG A 103 -11.44 -13.48 -5.44
C ARG A 103 -11.42 -14.03 -4.01
N SER A 104 -10.26 -14.44 -3.49
CA SER A 104 -10.13 -14.88 -2.09
C SER A 104 -8.93 -14.27 -1.37
N GLY A 105 -8.51 -13.07 -1.77
CA GLY A 105 -7.63 -12.24 -0.96
C GLY A 105 -8.44 -11.37 0.00
N GLN A 106 -8.04 -11.29 1.26
CA GLN A 106 -8.59 -10.30 2.18
C GLN A 106 -8.29 -8.89 1.63
N PRO A 107 -9.27 -7.96 1.66
CA PRO A 107 -9.07 -6.60 1.19
C PRO A 107 -7.96 -5.93 2.00
N GLY A 108 -7.21 -5.06 1.34
CA GLY A 108 -6.13 -4.34 1.99
C GLY A 108 -5.68 -3.12 1.20
N PHE A 109 -4.65 -2.48 1.72
CA PHE A 109 -3.99 -1.37 1.06
C PHE A 109 -2.48 -1.47 1.25
N VAL A 110 -1.75 -0.85 0.34
CA VAL A 110 -0.31 -0.76 0.36
C VAL A 110 0.11 0.69 0.59
N ILE A 111 1.11 0.86 1.43
CA ILE A 111 1.79 2.14 1.66
C ILE A 111 3.19 2.01 1.12
N HIS A 112 3.56 2.90 0.21
CA HIS A 112 4.92 3.07 -0.28
C HIS A 112 5.57 4.24 0.46
N TYR A 113 6.74 4.04 1.04
CA TYR A 113 7.41 5.05 1.83
C TYR A 113 8.93 4.99 1.65
N ALA A 114 9.59 6.10 1.93
CA ALA A 114 11.03 6.20 1.97
C ALA A 114 11.51 5.87 3.39
N ALA A 115 12.31 4.83 3.53
CA ALA A 115 12.99 4.49 4.78
C ALA A 115 14.45 4.94 4.73
N ARG A 116 14.95 5.48 5.85
CA ARG A 116 16.38 5.77 5.99
C ARG A 116 17.14 4.46 6.16
N ALA A 117 17.99 4.14 5.18
CA ALA A 117 18.97 3.08 5.29
C ALA A 117 20.29 3.59 5.88
N GLY A 118 21.16 2.66 6.29
CA GLY A 118 22.51 3.00 6.73
C GLY A 118 23.28 3.80 5.67
N LYS A 119 24.21 4.65 6.12
CA LYS A 119 25.09 5.49 5.28
C LYS A 119 24.35 6.58 4.46
N ASN A 120 23.38 7.27 5.06
CA ASN A 120 22.63 8.38 4.43
C ASN A 120 21.97 8.03 3.09
N LYS A 121 21.60 6.77 2.90
CA LYS A 121 20.86 6.32 1.72
C LYS A 121 19.39 6.19 2.06
N TRP A 122 18.52 6.65 1.17
CA TRP A 122 17.09 6.39 1.24
C TRP A 122 16.80 5.10 0.47
N ARG A 123 15.89 4.29 1.00
CA ARG A 123 15.38 3.09 0.32
C ARG A 123 13.88 3.18 0.25
N HIS A 124 13.34 2.78 -0.88
CA HIS A 124 11.91 2.56 -1.01
C HIS A 124 11.53 1.28 -0.25
N GLU A 125 10.55 1.38 0.63
CA GLU A 125 9.92 0.25 1.31
C GLU A 125 8.41 0.31 1.15
N SER A 126 7.78 -0.86 1.17
CA SER A 126 6.33 -0.97 1.13
C SER A 126 5.80 -1.85 2.24
N VAL A 127 4.62 -1.50 2.75
CA VAL A 127 3.89 -2.30 3.72
C VAL A 127 2.45 -2.51 3.26
N THR A 128 2.01 -3.77 3.24
CA THR A 128 0.64 -4.13 2.92
C THR A 128 -0.13 -4.41 4.20
N LEU A 129 -1.21 -3.65 4.39
CA LEU A 129 -2.12 -3.76 5.52
C LEU A 129 -3.43 -4.38 5.04
N ARG A 130 -3.76 -5.57 5.56
CA ARG A 130 -5.00 -6.30 5.20
C ARG A 130 -5.99 -6.30 6.35
N HIS A 131 -7.27 -6.24 6.04
CA HIS A 131 -8.35 -6.30 7.00
C HIS A 131 -9.47 -7.20 6.46
N THR A 132 -10.28 -7.79 7.33
CA THR A 132 -11.42 -8.61 6.91
C THR A 132 -12.59 -7.77 6.40
N ASP A 133 -12.79 -6.60 7.01
CA ASP A 133 -13.79 -5.60 6.62
C ASP A 133 -13.25 -4.63 5.54
N PRO A 134 -13.80 -4.64 4.31
CA PRO A 134 -13.47 -3.68 3.25
C PRO A 134 -13.77 -2.21 3.60
N GLN A 135 -14.77 -1.95 4.46
CA GLN A 135 -15.11 -0.57 4.83
C GLN A 135 -14.01 0.08 5.65
N GLN A 136 -13.37 -0.70 6.53
CA GLN A 136 -12.18 -0.27 7.27
C GLN A 136 -11.04 0.07 6.32
N VAL A 137 -10.77 -0.78 5.33
CA VAL A 137 -9.76 -0.53 4.30
C VAL A 137 -10.04 0.77 3.56
N ALA A 138 -11.27 0.98 3.08
CA ALA A 138 -11.66 2.17 2.34
C ALA A 138 -11.56 3.45 3.19
N SER A 139 -11.99 3.41 4.45
CA SER A 139 -11.91 4.55 5.38
C SER A 139 -10.46 4.97 5.65
N TRP A 140 -9.58 4.00 5.89
CA TRP A 140 -8.16 4.24 6.08
C TRP A 140 -7.48 4.76 4.81
N LEU A 141 -7.76 4.16 3.65
CA LEU A 141 -7.26 4.64 2.36
C LEU A 141 -7.65 6.09 2.10
N LYS A 142 -8.92 6.42 2.29
CA LYS A 142 -9.43 7.79 2.11
C LYS A 142 -8.72 8.76 3.05
N THR A 143 -8.59 8.39 4.32
CA THR A 143 -7.97 9.27 5.31
C THR A 143 -6.49 9.50 4.99
N LEU A 144 -5.72 8.44 4.73
CA LEU A 144 -4.29 8.56 4.40
C LEU A 144 -4.06 9.35 3.10
N ARG A 145 -4.91 9.19 2.08
CA ARG A 145 -4.84 9.99 0.85
C ARG A 145 -5.08 11.47 1.09
N ASN A 146 -6.01 11.81 1.98
CA ASN A 146 -6.27 13.21 2.34
C ASN A 146 -5.05 13.86 3.01
N TYR A 147 -4.22 13.09 3.73
CA TYR A 147 -2.98 13.60 4.34
C TYR A 147 -1.82 13.76 3.34
N LEU A 148 -1.91 13.16 2.16
CA LEU A 148 -0.90 13.28 1.10
C LEU A 148 -1.26 14.32 0.04
N SER A 149 -2.47 14.89 0.12
CA SER A 149 -2.96 15.94 -0.78
C SER A 149 -2.64 17.32 -0.22
#